data_AF-A0A0C1N0H8-F1
#
_entry.id   AF-A0A0C1N0H8-F1
#
_cell.length_a   1.000
_cell.length_b   1.000
_cell.length_c   1.000
_cell.angle_alpha   90.00
_cell.angle_beta   90.00
_cell.angle_gamma   90.00
#
_symmetry.space_group_name_H-M   'P 1'
#
loop_
_entity.id
_entity.type
_entity.pdbx_description
1 polymer ?
#
loop_
_entity_poly.entity_id
_entity_poly.type
_entity_poly.pdbx_seq_one_letter_code
_entity_poly.pdbx_strand_id
1 'polypeptide(L)'
;MSISRSVQRYIPKKANDEDALRKDVIDIATKYGRYGYRRITALLKAEGWQVNHKRVERIWREEGLKVPKKQKKRGRLYFNDG
;
A
#
# COMPACT_ATOMS: atom_id res chain seq x y z
N MET A 1 0.00 6.46 -37.12
CA MET A 1 0.59 7.44 -36.18
C MET A 1 1.93 6.87 -35.69
N SER A 2 3.06 7.50 -35.98
CA SER A 2 4.39 7.02 -35.57
C SER A 2 4.77 7.62 -34.20
N ILE A 3 5.12 6.79 -33.23
CA ILE A 3 5.59 7.23 -31.90
C ILE A 3 7.03 7.72 -32.01
N SER A 4 7.32 8.91 -31.47
CA SER A 4 8.67 9.49 -31.41
C SER A 4 9.70 8.53 -30.78
N ARG A 5 10.90 8.45 -31.38
CA ARG A 5 12.01 7.61 -30.89
C ARG A 5 12.41 7.88 -29.43
N SER A 6 12.24 9.11 -28.94
CA SER A 6 12.56 9.45 -27.55
C SER A 6 11.62 8.76 -26.56
N VAL A 7 10.35 8.61 -26.92
CA VAL A 7 9.35 7.91 -26.11
C VAL A 7 9.66 6.41 -26.07
N GLN A 8 10.04 5.81 -27.21
CA GLN A 8 10.36 4.38 -27.28
C GLN A 8 11.60 3.99 -26.46
N ARG A 9 12.57 4.90 -26.31
CA ARG A 9 13.82 4.65 -25.57
C ARG A 9 13.76 5.07 -24.10
N TYR A 10 12.66 5.66 -23.65
CA TYR A 10 12.56 6.13 -22.28
C TYR A 10 12.49 4.94 -21.31
N ILE A 11 13.50 4.79 -20.48
CA ILE A 11 13.51 3.84 -19.37
C ILE A 11 13.17 4.61 -18.10
N PRO A 12 12.08 4.24 -17.39
CA PRO A 12 11.76 4.88 -16.12
C PRO A 12 12.88 4.59 -15.11
N LYS A 13 13.54 5.65 -14.63
CA LYS A 13 14.58 5.53 -13.60
C LYS A 13 13.91 5.20 -12.27
N LYS A 14 14.34 4.11 -11.63
CA LYS A 14 14.05 3.85 -10.22
C LYS A 14 14.87 4.83 -9.39
N ALA A 15 14.25 5.40 -8.36
CA ALA A 15 14.95 6.27 -7.44
C ALA A 15 15.74 5.42 -6.43
N ASN A 16 16.95 5.86 -6.06
CA ASN A 16 17.86 5.09 -5.19
C ASN A 16 17.28 4.84 -3.78
N ASP A 17 16.25 5.58 -3.39
CA ASP A 17 15.54 5.46 -2.11
C ASP A 17 14.47 4.37 -2.11
N GLU A 18 14.22 3.68 -3.23
CA GLU A 18 13.12 2.72 -3.36
C GLU A 18 13.27 1.51 -2.44
N ASP A 19 14.49 1.00 -2.25
CA ASP A 19 14.77 -0.11 -1.34
C ASP A 19 14.61 0.30 0.13
N ALA A 20 15.01 1.52 0.49
CA ALA A 20 14.82 2.07 1.83
C ALA A 20 13.33 2.27 2.12
N LEU A 21 12.60 2.89 1.20
CA LEU A 21 11.16 3.08 1.30
C LEU A 21 10.41 1.74 1.41
N ARG A 22 10.82 0.72 0.66
CA ARG A 22 10.22 -0.61 0.71
C ARG A 22 10.40 -1.25 2.08
N LYS A 23 11.60 -1.15 2.67
CA LYS A 23 11.86 -1.64 4.03
C LYS A 23 10.98 -0.94 5.07
N ASP A 24 10.89 0.38 5.03
CA ASP A 24 10.08 1.16 5.97
C ASP A 24 8.58 0.84 5.82
N VAL A 25 8.09 0.69 4.58
CA VAL A 25 6.71 0.27 4.32
C VAL A 25 6.42 -1.08 4.96
N ILE A 26 7.32 -2.06 4.81
CA ILE A 26 7.17 -3.42 5.37
C ILE A 26 7.23 -3.38 6.90
N ASP A 27 8.15 -2.61 7.48
CA ASP A 27 8.30 -2.49 8.93
C ASP A 27 7.02 -1.91 9.58
N ILE A 28 6.52 -0.79 9.05
CA ILE A 28 5.28 -0.17 9.50
C ILE A 28 4.08 -1.10 9.25
N ALA A 29 4.03 -1.80 8.11
CA ALA A 29 2.96 -2.75 7.81
C ALA A 29 2.93 -3.91 8.80
N THR A 30 4.10 -4.42 9.18
CA THR A 30 4.25 -5.52 10.15
C THR A 30 3.83 -5.07 11.54
N LYS A 31 4.23 -3.85 11.94
CA LYS A 31 3.83 -3.24 13.21
C LYS A 31 2.34 -2.95 13.29
N TYR A 32 1.73 -2.55 12.16
CA TYR A 32 0.32 -2.15 12.07
C TYR A 32 -0.44 -2.95 11.02
N GLY A 33 -0.52 -4.28 11.15
CA GLY A 33 -1.09 -5.18 10.13
C GLY A 33 -2.56 -4.95 9.73
N ARG A 34 -3.31 -4.09 10.42
CA ARG A 34 -4.67 -3.66 10.02
C ARG A 34 -4.70 -2.36 9.23
N TYR A 35 -3.56 -1.69 9.09
CA TYR A 35 -3.46 -0.43 8.37
C TYR A 35 -3.23 -0.72 6.90
N GLY A 36 -3.97 -0.03 6.04
CA GLY A 36 -3.73 -0.07 4.60
C GLY A 36 -2.72 0.99 4.15
N TYR A 37 -2.32 0.90 2.89
CA TYR A 37 -1.33 1.79 2.28
C TYR A 37 -1.61 3.29 2.50
N ARG A 38 -2.89 3.72 2.58
CA ARG A 38 -3.26 5.12 2.85
C ARG A 38 -2.84 5.60 4.24
N ARG A 39 -3.02 4.77 5.27
CA ARG A 39 -2.61 5.09 6.65
C ARG A 39 -1.10 5.03 6.80
N ILE A 40 -0.46 4.08 6.13
CA ILE A 40 0.99 3.93 6.14
C ILE A 40 1.65 5.10 5.40
N THR A 41 1.08 5.58 4.30
CA THR A 41 1.55 6.81 3.63
C THR A 41 1.52 8.02 4.57
N ALA A 42 0.49 8.13 5.42
CA ALA A 42 0.40 9.23 6.39
C ALA A 42 1.48 9.12 7.49
N LEU A 43 1.78 7.90 7.95
CA LEU A 43 2.85 7.65 8.91
C LEU A 43 4.23 7.96 8.31
N LEU A 44 4.50 7.48 7.10
CA LEU A 44 5.74 7.77 6.38
C LEU A 44 5.94 9.28 6.21
N LYS A 45 4.88 10.03 5.88
CA LYS A 45 4.95 11.50 5.80
C LYS A 45 5.25 12.16 7.14
N ALA A 46 4.69 11.65 8.24
CA ALA A 46 4.99 12.15 9.59
C ALA A 46 6.45 11.87 9.99
N GLU A 47 7.02 10.80 9.47
CA GLU A 47 8.43 10.40 9.65
C GLU A 47 9.40 11.17 8.73
N GLY A 48 8.88 12.06 7.87
CA GLY A 48 9.65 12.93 7.00
C GLY A 48 9.72 12.50 5.53
N TRP A 49 9.15 11.35 5.17
CA TRP A 49 9.15 10.87 3.79
C TRP A 49 8.22 11.69 2.89
N GLN A 50 8.77 12.30 1.85
CA GLN A 50 8.01 12.98 0.80
C GLN A 50 7.55 12.00 -0.28
N VAL A 51 6.63 11.10 0.08
CA VAL A 51 6.13 10.03 -0.82
C VAL A 51 4.66 10.20 -1.20
N ASN A 52 4.34 9.82 -2.44
CA ASN A 52 2.96 9.77 -2.93
C ASN A 52 2.32 8.42 -2.57
N HIS A 53 1.03 8.44 -2.22
CA HIS A 53 0.25 7.25 -1.88
C HIS A 53 0.24 6.20 -3.02
N LYS A 54 0.32 6.64 -4.28
CA LYS A 54 0.42 5.72 -5.44
C LYS A 54 1.70 4.90 -5.45
N ARG A 55 2.83 5.49 -5.00
CA ARG A 55 4.13 4.79 -4.91
C ARG A 55 4.07 3.73 -3.82
N VAL A 56 3.50 4.07 -2.66
CA VAL A 56 3.27 3.14 -1.56
C VAL A 56 2.29 2.04 -1.96
N GLU A 57 1.22 2.37 -2.67
CA GLU A 57 0.26 1.38 -3.19
C GLU A 57 0.92 0.38 -4.15
N ARG A 58 1.84 0.84 -5.02
CA ARG A 58 2.59 -0.05 -5.92
C ARG A 58 3.42 -1.04 -5.11
N ILE A 59 4.24 -0.55 -4.19
CA ILE A 59 5.08 -1.39 -3.30
C ILE A 59 4.18 -2.36 -2.51
N TRP A 60 3.06 -1.89 -1.98
CA TRP A 60 2.10 -2.70 -1.24
C TRP A 60 1.57 -3.89 -2.05
N ARG A 61 1.26 -3.68 -3.33
CA ARG A 61 0.78 -4.74 -4.23
C ARG A 61 1.91 -5.69 -4.63
N GLU A 62 3.12 -5.16 -4.89
CA GLU A 62 4.31 -5.96 -5.23
C GLU A 62 4.73 -6.88 -4.07
N GLU A 63 4.68 -6.37 -2.84
CA GLU A 63 4.98 -7.13 -1.62
C GLU A 63 3.82 -8.05 -1.16
N GLY A 64 2.69 -8.04 -1.87
CA GLY A 64 1.54 -8.92 -1.59
C GLY A 64 0.83 -8.63 -0.26
N LEU A 65 1.05 -7.45 0.34
CA LEU A 65 0.46 -7.09 1.62
C LEU A 65 -1.06 -6.97 1.49
N LYS A 66 -1.80 -7.60 2.42
CA LYS A 66 -3.27 -7.56 2.44
C LYS A 66 -3.77 -7.13 3.80
N VAL A 67 -4.66 -6.13 3.82
CA VAL A 67 -5.36 -5.73 5.03
C VAL A 67 -6.44 -6.77 5.35
N PRO A 68 -6.46 -7.36 6.55
CA PRO A 68 -7.49 -8.30 6.96
C PRO A 68 -8.88 -7.66 6.88
N LYS A 69 -9.86 -8.41 6.34
CA LYS A 69 -11.25 -7.95 6.30
C LYS A 69 -11.78 -7.78 7.73
N LYS A 70 -12.57 -6.72 7.95
CA LYS A 70 -13.28 -6.54 9.22
C LYS A 70 -14.25 -7.71 9.41
N GLN A 71 -14.16 -8.37 10.57
CA GLN A 71 -15.11 -9.41 10.94
C GLN A 71 -16.53 -8.82 11.02
N LYS A 72 -17.48 -9.46 10.34
CA LYS A 72 -18.89 -9.07 10.41
C LYS A 72 -19.39 -9.27 11.85
N LYS A 73 -20.23 -8.36 12.34
CA LYS A 73 -20.90 -8.56 13.63
C LYS A 73 -21.73 -9.84 13.54
N ARG A 74 -21.67 -10.70 14.56
CA ARG A 74 -22.56 -11.87 14.64
C ARG A 74 -24.00 -11.37 14.73
N GLY A 75 -24.87 -11.84 13.84
CA GLY A 75 -26.30 -11.53 13.91
C GLY A 75 -26.89 -12.10 15.21
N ARG A 76 -27.87 -11.40 15.80
CA ARG A 76 -28.67 -11.97 16.88
C ARG A 76 -29.46 -13.14 16.31
N LEU A 77 -29.24 -14.34 16.83
CA LEU A 77 -30.12 -15.48 16.60
C LEU A 77 -31.38 -15.20 17.42
N TYR A 78 -32.45 -14.72 16.78
CA TYR A 78 -33.76 -14.87 17.36
C TYR A 78 -34.13 -16.33 17.16
N PHE A 79 -34.07 -17.13 18.23
CA PHE A 79 -34.80 -18.38 18.29
C PHE A 79 -36.27 -17.98 18.34
N ASN A 80 -36.93 -17.93 17.18
CA ASN A 80 -38.38 -17.92 17.12
C ASN A 80 -38.84 -19.35 17.42
N ASP A 81 -38.73 -19.77 18.68
CA ASP A 81 -39.46 -20.93 19.17
C ASP A 81 -40.87 -20.43 19.47
N GLY A 82 -41.76 -20.65 18.51
CA GLY A 82 -43.20 -20.37 18.62
C GLY A 82 -43.95 -21.41 19.43
#